data_AF-A0A7C5IQM9-F1
#
_entry.id   AF-A0A7C5IQM9-F1
#
_cell.length_a   1.000
_cell.length_b   1.000
_cell.length_c   1.000
_cell.angle_alpha   90.00
_cell.angle_beta   90.00
_cell.angle_gamma   90.00
#
_symmetry.space_group_name_H-M   'P 1'
#
loop_
_entity.id
_entity.type
_entity.pdbx_description
1 polymer ?
#
loop_
_entity_poly.entity_id
_entity_poly.type
_entity_poly.pdbx_seq_one_letter_code
_entity_poly.pdbx_strand_id
1 'polypeptide(L)'
;MKKVLILTYYWPPSGGSGVQRWLKCVRYLREFGYEPIVYTAENGEYPVLDESLAREIPEGVEVIRSRIWEPYQLYKRFTGQKKNTRVVSGFLQDKKPSLSSRIAMWIRGNFFIPDARRFWIKPSVRLL
;
A
#
# COMPACT_ATOMS: atom_id res chain seq x y z
N MET A 1 11.50 12.87 24.26
CA MET A 1 10.80 11.70 23.67
C MET A 1 11.74 10.99 22.72
N LYS A 2 11.71 9.65 22.66
CA LYS A 2 12.54 8.87 21.72
C LYS A 2 11.81 8.75 20.38
N LYS A 3 12.50 8.95 19.25
CA LYS A 3 11.90 8.83 17.92
C LYS A 3 11.88 7.37 17.44
N VAL A 4 10.82 6.94 16.77
CA VAL A 4 10.69 5.61 16.17
C VAL A 4 10.19 5.74 14.74
N LEU A 5 10.93 5.17 13.79
CA LEU A 5 10.51 5.11 12.39
C LEU A 5 9.64 3.88 12.14
N ILE A 6 8.43 4.10 11.62
CA ILE A 6 7.49 3.04 11.24
C ILE A 6 7.43 2.96 9.72
N LEU A 7 7.91 1.85 9.18
CA LEU A 7 7.84 1.54 7.75
C LEU A 7 6.55 0.78 7.48
N THR A 8 5.58 1.40 6.80
CA THR A 8 4.33 0.73 6.43
C THR A 8 3.89 1.07 5.02
N TYR A 9 3.59 0.04 4.23
CA TYR A 9 2.98 0.22 2.93
C TYR A 9 1.49 0.59 3.05
N TYR A 10 0.78 0.04 4.03
CA TYR A 10 -0.64 0.32 4.25
C TYR A 10 -0.79 1.46 5.26
N TRP A 11 -1.08 2.66 4.76
CA TRP A 11 -1.31 3.87 5.54
C TRP A 11 -2.56 4.60 5.02
N PRO A 12 -3.32 5.34 5.86
CA PRO A 12 -4.48 6.05 5.36
C PRO A 12 -4.15 6.95 4.15
N PRO A 13 -5.03 6.97 3.13
CA PRO A 13 -6.41 6.47 3.14
C PRO A 13 -6.58 4.97 2.79
N SER A 14 -5.52 4.15 2.77
CA SER A 14 -5.69 2.68 2.68
C SER A 14 -6.69 2.21 3.74
N GLY A 15 -7.62 1.34 3.37
CA GLY A 15 -8.57 0.69 4.27
C GLY A 15 -8.17 -0.76 4.61
N GLY A 16 -9.04 -1.45 5.35
CA GLY A 16 -8.88 -2.86 5.72
C GLY A 16 -8.10 -3.09 7.02
N SER A 17 -7.83 -4.36 7.34
CA SER A 17 -7.17 -4.73 8.61
C SER A 17 -5.71 -4.28 8.72
N GLY A 18 -5.00 -4.19 7.58
CA GLY A 18 -3.58 -3.85 7.55
C GLY A 18 -3.26 -2.43 8.02
N VAL A 19 -4.10 -1.45 7.66
CA VAL A 19 -3.92 -0.04 8.07
C VAL A 19 -4.23 0.17 9.55
N GLN A 20 -5.23 -0.54 10.08
CA GLN A 20 -5.74 -0.33 11.44
C GLN A 20 -4.64 -0.57 12.48
N ARG A 21 -3.84 -1.63 12.32
CA ARG A 21 -2.72 -1.93 13.23
C ARG A 21 -1.77 -0.74 13.36
N TRP A 22 -1.28 -0.22 12.23
CA TRP A 22 -0.26 0.82 12.24
C TRP A 22 -0.84 2.18 12.66
N LEU A 23 -2.05 2.50 12.23
CA LEU A 23 -2.74 3.73 12.63
C LEU A 23 -2.98 3.79 14.14
N LYS A 24 -3.50 2.71 14.75
CA LYS A 24 -3.68 2.63 16.20
C LYS A 24 -2.35 2.59 16.93
N CYS A 25 -1.35 1.86 16.41
CA CYS A 25 -0.02 1.85 16.99
C CYS A 25 0.57 3.26 17.07
N VAL A 26 0.58 4.02 15.97
CA VAL A 26 1.03 5.42 15.95
C VAL A 26 0.28 6.29 16.95
N ARG A 27 -1.05 6.12 17.04
CA ARG A 27 -1.88 6.87 18.00
C ARG A 27 -1.48 6.62 19.45
N TYR A 28 -1.35 5.36 19.86
CA TYR A 28 -1.11 5.02 21.25
C TYR A 28 0.38 5.03 21.63
N LEU A 29 1.32 4.93 20.68
CA LEU A 29 2.75 4.87 20.98
C LEU A 29 3.27 6.14 21.70
N ARG A 30 2.66 7.29 21.40
CA ARG A 30 2.95 8.57 22.09
C ARG A 30 2.63 8.54 23.59
N GLU A 31 1.62 7.77 24.01
CA GLU A 31 1.27 7.59 25.42
C GLU A 31 2.39 6.88 26.20
N PHE A 32 3.28 6.16 25.50
CA PHE A 32 4.46 5.50 26.07
C PHE A 32 5.75 6.32 25.91
N GLY A 33 5.67 7.61 25.56
CA GLY A 33 6.83 8.52 25.49
C GLY A 33 7.69 8.40 24.22
N TYR A 34 7.16 7.76 23.17
CA TYR A 34 7.80 7.63 21.86
C TYR A 34 7.14 8.52 20.82
N GLU A 35 7.94 9.13 19.96
CA GLU A 35 7.48 9.97 18.86
C GLU A 35 7.56 9.19 17.53
N PRO A 36 6.43 8.72 16.97
CA PRO A 36 6.41 7.97 15.72
C PRO A 36 6.62 8.90 14.51
N ILE A 37 7.51 8.48 13.62
CA ILE A 37 7.64 9.02 12.27
C ILE A 37 7.20 7.91 11.32
N VAL A 38 6.26 8.19 10.42
CA VAL A 38 5.74 7.20 9.49
C VAL A 38 6.40 7.39 8.13
N TYR A 39 6.86 6.30 7.54
CA TYR A 39 7.29 6.28 6.14
C TYR A 39 6.44 5.29 5.34
N THR A 40 5.87 5.78 4.24
CA THR A 40 4.91 5.05 3.41
C THR A 40 5.03 5.39 1.93
N ALA A 41 4.39 4.59 1.07
CA ALA A 41 4.34 4.83 -0.36
C ALA A 41 3.28 5.89 -0.71
N GLU A 42 3.65 6.87 -1.53
CA GLU A 42 2.74 7.94 -1.99
C GLU A 42 1.66 7.40 -2.93
N ASN A 43 2.05 6.54 -3.88
CA ASN A 43 1.22 6.00 -4.96
C ASN A 43 0.98 4.49 -4.84
N GLY A 44 0.93 3.98 -3.60
CA GLY A 44 0.66 2.57 -3.33
C GLY A 44 -0.70 2.11 -3.86
N GLU A 45 -0.77 0.85 -4.28
CA GLU A 45 -2.00 0.20 -4.71
C GLU A 45 -2.63 -0.57 -3.55
N TYR A 46 -3.71 0.00 -3.02
CA TYR A 46 -4.47 -0.56 -1.90
C TYR A 46 -5.70 -1.32 -2.41
N PRO A 47 -6.07 -2.48 -1.82
CA PRO A 47 -7.30 -3.16 -2.21
C PRO A 47 -8.55 -2.37 -1.81
N VAL A 48 -8.48 -1.64 -0.68
CA VAL A 48 -9.58 -0.87 -0.09
C VAL A 48 -9.07 0.53 0.23
N LEU A 49 -9.92 1.55 0.07
CA LEU A 49 -9.67 2.92 0.50
C LEU A 49 -10.79 3.29 1.44
N ASP A 50 -10.42 3.98 2.51
CA ASP A 50 -11.30 4.54 3.50
C ASP A 50 -10.74 5.91 3.90
N GLU A 51 -11.28 6.95 3.29
CA GLU A 51 -10.87 8.34 3.52
C GLU A 51 -11.16 8.79 4.97
N SER A 52 -12.07 8.11 5.68
CA SER A 52 -12.38 8.45 7.06
C SER A 52 -11.19 8.20 7.99
N LEU A 53 -10.36 7.19 7.69
CA LEU A 53 -9.17 6.84 8.48
C LEU A 53 -8.08 7.91 8.43
N ALA A 54 -8.06 8.76 7.41
CA ALA A 54 -7.12 9.88 7.36
C ALA A 54 -7.36 10.88 8.51
N ARG A 55 -8.61 10.99 8.99
CA ARG A 55 -9.00 11.86 10.13
C ARG A 55 -8.58 11.29 11.48
N GLU A 56 -8.18 10.02 11.53
CA GLU A 56 -7.72 9.37 12.75
C GLU A 56 -6.21 9.47 12.95
N ILE A 57 -5.48 10.02 11.98
CA ILE A 57 -4.05 10.29 12.13
C ILE A 57 -3.88 11.36 13.22
N PRO A 58 -3.12 11.08 14.30
CA PRO A 58 -2.89 12.08 15.34
C PRO A 58 -2.21 13.33 14.79
N GLU A 59 -2.61 14.49 15.30
CA GLU A 59 -2.04 15.76 14.87
C GLU A 59 -0.52 15.82 15.12
N GLY A 60 0.20 16.44 14.19
CA GLY A 60 1.65 16.61 14.28
C GLY A 60 2.47 15.33 14.07
N VAL A 61 1.86 14.19 13.70
CA VAL A 61 2.64 13.01 13.28
C VAL A 61 3.31 13.30 11.94
N GLU A 62 4.63 13.12 11.89
CA GLU A 62 5.39 13.24 10.65
C GLU A 62 5.14 12.02 9.75
N VAL A 63 4.70 12.27 8.51
CA VAL A 63 4.45 11.23 7.52
C VAL A 63 5.26 11.52 6.25
N ILE A 64 6.36 10.79 6.09
CA ILE A 64 7.23 10.82 4.92
C ILE A 64 6.63 9.92 3.84
N ARG A 65 6.37 10.50 2.67
CA ARG A 65 5.84 9.77 1.51
C ARG A 65 6.86 9.77 0.39
N SER A 66 7.05 8.61 -0.23
CA SER A 66 7.89 8.49 -1.43
C SER A 66 7.12 7.86 -2.58
N ARG A 67 7.39 8.37 -3.79
CA ARG A 67 6.85 7.78 -5.00
C ARG A 67 7.59 6.49 -5.33
N ILE A 68 6.84 5.43 -5.61
CA ILE A 68 7.36 4.10 -5.91
C ILE A 68 6.97 3.67 -7.32
N TRP A 69 7.73 2.72 -7.87
CA TRP A 69 7.29 2.00 -9.05
C TRP A 69 6.28 0.94 -8.64
N GLU A 70 5.05 1.03 -9.17
CA GLU A 70 3.93 0.17 -8.80
C GLU A 70 3.47 -0.68 -10.00
N PRO A 71 3.89 -1.96 -10.11
CA PRO A 71 3.58 -2.83 -11.24
C PRO A 71 2.07 -3.02 -11.47
N TYR A 72 1.26 -2.94 -10.42
CA TYR A 72 -0.20 -3.05 -10.56
C TYR A 72 -0.83 -1.90 -11.35
N GLN A 73 -0.24 -0.71 -11.33
CA GLN A 73 -0.71 0.40 -12.16
C GLN A 73 -0.52 0.09 -13.65
N LEU A 74 0.58 -0.56 -13.99
CA LEU A 74 0.89 -1.01 -15.36
C LEU A 74 -0.06 -2.13 -15.79
N TYR A 75 -0.32 -3.10 -14.90
CA TYR A 75 -1.32 -4.16 -15.12
C TYR A 75 -2.70 -3.59 -15.49
N LYS A 76 -3.20 -2.60 -14.73
CA LYS A 76 -4.49 -1.96 -15.03
C LYS A 76 -4.51 -1.28 -16.39
N ARG A 77 -3.42 -0.57 -16.73
CA ARG A 77 -3.27 0.10 -18.04
C ARG A 77 -3.32 -0.90 -19.20
N PHE A 78 -2.67 -2.06 -19.08
CA PHE A 78 -2.64 -3.08 -20.13
C PHE A 78 -3.92 -3.91 -20.24
N THR A 79 -4.62 -4.13 -19.12
CA THR A 79 -5.87 -4.90 -19.11
C THR A 79 -7.09 -4.05 -19.48
N GLY A 80 -6.91 -2.75 -19.74
CA GLY A 80 -8.01 -1.81 -19.99
C GLY A 80 -8.91 -1.60 -18.77
N GLN A 81 -8.49 -2.05 -17.58
CA GLN A 81 -9.21 -1.81 -16.34
C GLN A 81 -9.14 -0.32 -16.00
N LYS A 82 -10.27 0.27 -15.60
CA LYS A 82 -10.30 1.67 -15.17
C LYS A 82 -9.29 1.85 -14.04
N LYS A 83 -8.60 3.01 -13.98
CA LYS A 83 -7.63 3.34 -12.91
C LYS A 83 -8.20 3.07 -11.49
N ASN A 84 -9.51 3.26 -11.33
CA ASN A 84 -10.21 3.10 -10.05
C ASN A 84 -10.65 1.67 -9.72
N THR A 85 -10.52 0.71 -10.65
CA THR A 85 -10.77 -0.71 -10.38
C THR A 85 -9.58 -1.25 -9.61
N ARG A 86 -9.77 -1.58 -8.34
CA ARG A 86 -8.68 -2.07 -7.48
C ARG A 86 -8.56 -3.57 -7.59
N VAL A 87 -7.32 -4.04 -7.62
CA VAL A 87 -7.03 -5.46 -7.84
C VAL A 87 -7.16 -6.17 -6.50
N VAL A 88 -8.35 -6.66 -6.18
CA VAL A 88 -8.55 -7.51 -5.00
C VAL A 88 -7.92 -8.87 -5.28
N SER A 89 -6.86 -9.19 -4.52
CA SER A 89 -6.28 -10.53 -4.51
C SER A 89 -7.27 -11.50 -3.85
N GLY A 90 -7.91 -12.38 -4.63
CA GLY A 90 -8.65 -13.52 -4.07
C GLY A 90 -10.07 -13.74 -4.58
N PHE A 91 -10.67 -12.81 -5.33
CA PHE A 91 -12.01 -13.06 -5.90
C PHE A 91 -11.91 -13.55 -7.34
N LEU A 92 -12.21 -14.83 -7.52
CA LEU A 92 -12.50 -15.46 -8.81
C LEU A 92 -13.66 -14.67 -9.45
N GLN A 93 -13.40 -14.05 -10.60
CA GLN A 93 -14.49 -13.47 -11.39
C GLN A 93 -15.19 -14.61 -12.13
N ASP A 94 -16.52 -14.70 -12.02
CA ASP A 94 -17.36 -15.70 -12.70
C ASP A 94 -17.37 -15.59 -14.24
N LYS A 95 -16.62 -14.62 -14.81
CA LYS A 95 -16.48 -14.45 -16.27
C LYS A 95 -15.20 -15.11 -16.77
N LYS A 96 -15.30 -15.86 -17.87
CA LYS A 96 -14.15 -16.43 -18.58
C LYS A 96 -13.10 -15.33 -18.85
N PRO A 97 -11.86 -15.48 -18.37
CA PRO A 97 -10.84 -14.44 -18.52
C PRO A 97 -10.44 -14.30 -20.00
N SER A 98 -10.35 -13.06 -20.47
CA SER A 98 -9.79 -12.73 -21.79
C SER A 98 -8.33 -13.21 -21.92
N LEU A 99 -7.83 -13.38 -23.15
CA LEU A 99 -6.44 -13.77 -23.40
C LEU A 99 -5.44 -12.82 -22.71
N SER A 100 -5.71 -11.51 -22.76
CA SER A 100 -4.92 -10.49 -22.06
C SER A 100 -4.92 -10.69 -20.54
N SER A 101 -6.08 -11.00 -19.95
CA SER A 101 -6.19 -11.30 -18.52
C SER A 101 -5.42 -12.57 -18.14
N ARG A 102 -5.42 -13.61 -18.98
CA ARG A 102 -4.63 -14.84 -18.75
C ARG A 102 -3.13 -14.58 -18.76
N ILE A 103 -2.64 -13.85 -19.76
CA ILE A 103 -1.22 -13.47 -19.84
C ILE A 103 -0.83 -12.64 -18.62
N ALA A 104 -1.67 -11.67 -18.24
CA ALA A 104 -1.39 -10.80 -17.11
C ALA A 104 -1.42 -11.55 -15.76
N MET A 105 -2.32 -12.53 -15.59
CA MET A 105 -2.33 -13.44 -14.45
C MET A 105 -1.07 -14.33 -14.42
N TRP A 106 -0.63 -14.85 -15.57
CA TRP A 106 0.60 -15.65 -15.67
C TRP A 106 1.83 -14.82 -15.30
N ILE A 107 1.97 -13.59 -15.83
CA ILE A 107 3.05 -12.68 -15.46
C ILE A 107 3.02 -12.41 -13.96
N ARG A 108 1.86 -12.06 -13.41
CA ARG A 108 1.71 -11.82 -11.97
C ARG A 108 2.11 -13.03 -11.13
N GLY A 109 1.64 -14.22 -11.51
CA GLY A 109 1.88 -15.46 -10.80
C GLY A 109 3.32 -15.96 -10.87
N ASN A 110 4.15 -15.48 -11.81
CA ASN A 110 5.53 -15.93 -11.97
C ASN A 110 6.58 -14.85 -11.62
N PHE A 111 6.32 -13.57 -11.91
CA PHE A 111 7.31 -12.50 -11.76
C PHE A 111 7.15 -11.66 -10.48
N PHE A 112 5.99 -11.69 -9.83
CA PHE A 112 5.72 -10.89 -8.64
C PHE A 112 5.71 -11.69 -7.33
N ILE A 113 6.32 -12.89 -7.35
CA ILE A 113 6.61 -13.67 -6.14
C ILE A 113 7.96 -13.21 -5.57
N PRO A 114 8.11 -13.02 -4.25
CA PRO A 114 7.09 -13.21 -3.21
C PRO A 114 6.14 -12.01 -3.03
N ASP A 115 6.52 -10.81 -3.49
CA ASP A 115 5.68 -9.61 -3.40
C ASP A 115 5.94 -8.63 -4.57
N ALA A 116 4.87 -8.19 -5.23
CA ALA A 116 4.92 -7.14 -6.27
C ALA A 116 5.40 -5.78 -5.72
N ARG A 117 5.25 -5.54 -4.41
CA ARG A 117 5.61 -4.29 -3.73
C ARG A 117 7.09 -4.16 -3.42
N ARG A 118 7.91 -5.18 -3.72
CA ARG A 118 9.37 -5.19 -3.50
C ARG A 118 10.09 -3.99 -4.12
N PHE A 119 9.52 -3.35 -5.14
CA PHE A 119 10.10 -2.18 -5.79
C PHE A 119 10.11 -0.93 -4.92
N TRP A 120 9.43 -0.95 -3.76
CA TRP A 120 9.56 0.05 -2.72
C TRP A 120 10.87 -0.07 -1.93
N ILE A 121 11.52 -1.23 -1.86
CA ILE A 121 12.67 -1.46 -0.97
C ILE A 121 13.85 -0.55 -1.31
N LYS A 122 14.38 -0.64 -2.54
CA LYS A 122 15.55 0.14 -2.99
C LYS A 122 15.37 1.66 -2.88
N PRO A 123 14.25 2.27 -3.33
CA PRO A 123 14.07 3.72 -3.16
C PRO A 123 13.94 4.11 -1.68
N SER A 124 13.37 3.25 -0.83
CA SER A 124 13.27 3.52 0.61
C SER A 124 14.62 3.57 1.29
N VAL A 125 15.48 2.58 1.03
CA VAL A 125 16.84 2.52 1.59
C VAL A 125 17.71 3.69 1.13
N ARG A 126 17.43 4.28 -0.03
CA ARG A 126 18.18 5.45 -0.52
C ARG A 126 17.73 6.75 0.14
N LEU A 127 16.45 6.83 0.53
CA LEU A 127 15.85 8.04 1.10
C LEU A 127 16.08 8.16 2.61
N LEU A 128 16.02 7.03 3.32
CA LEU A 128 16.16 6.91 4.77
C LEU A 128 17.61 6.69 5.19
#